data_AF-A0A965CX97-F1
#
_entry.id   AF-A0A965CX97-F1
#
_cell.length_a   1.000
_cell.length_b   1.000
_cell.length_c   1.000
_cell.angle_alpha   90.00
_cell.angle_beta   90.00
_cell.angle_gamma   90.00
#
_symmetry.space_group_name_H-M   'P 1'
#
loop_
_entity.id
_entity.type
_entity.pdbx_description
1 polymer ?
#
loop_
_entity_poly.entity_id
_entity_poly.type
_entity_poly.pdbx_seq_one_letter_code
_entity_poly.pdbx_strand_id
1 'polypeptide(L)' 'DGVTFGNHERLLPAQKRGYYREYTVPTPGAANRGARRIVAGGAGAEFYYTGDHYRSFQRVRE' A
#
# COMPACT_ATOMS: atom_id res chain seq x y z
N ASP A 1 -7.08 -8.19 -3.67
CA ASP A 1 -6.60 -7.42 -2.50
C ASP A 1 -6.07 -8.36 -1.43
N GLY A 2 -5.22 -7.87 -0.52
CA GLY A 2 -4.62 -8.64 0.56
C GLY A 2 -3.38 -9.45 0.19
N VAL A 3 -2.82 -9.23 -1.01
CA VAL A 3 -1.58 -9.89 -1.44
C VAL A 3 -0.36 -9.26 -0.77
N THR A 4 0.74 -10.00 -0.67
CA THR A 4 1.99 -9.49 -0.09
C THR A 4 2.54 -8.35 -0.94
N PHE A 5 2.84 -7.22 -0.31
CA PHE A 5 3.57 -6.11 -0.93
C PHE A 5 5.07 -6.30 -0.67
N GLY A 6 5.87 -6.35 -1.75
CA GLY A 6 7.28 -6.71 -1.69
C GLY A 6 8.22 -5.59 -1.23
N ASN A 7 7.82 -4.32 -1.33
CA ASN A 7 8.66 -3.16 -1.03
C ASN A 7 10.04 -3.21 -1.74
N HIS A 8 10.04 -3.54 -3.04
CA HIS A 8 11.27 -3.76 -3.81
C HIS A 8 12.09 -2.48 -4.00
N GLU A 9 11.39 -1.36 -4.19
CA GLU A 9 11.92 -0.01 -4.33
C GLU A 9 12.33 0.60 -2.97
N ARG A 10 12.06 -0.12 -1.87
CA ARG A 10 12.43 0.25 -0.49
C ARG A 10 11.93 1.64 -0.07
N LEU A 11 10.75 2.03 -0.54
CA LEU A 11 10.10 3.28 -0.19
C LEU A 11 9.42 3.25 1.19
N LEU A 12 9.15 2.04 1.70
CA LEU A 12 8.71 1.81 3.08
C LEU A 12 9.87 1.27 3.93
N PRO A 13 9.79 1.33 5.28
CA PRO A 13 10.79 0.73 6.16
C PRO A 13 11.07 -0.74 5.82
N ALA A 14 12.34 -1.13 5.84
CA ALA A 14 12.74 -2.50 5.55
C ALA A 14 12.20 -3.47 6.62
N GLN A 15 11.47 -4.49 6.17
CA GLN A 15 10.83 -5.49 7.02
C GLN A 15 10.94 -6.89 6.40
N LYS A 16 10.65 -7.92 7.19
CA LYS A 16 10.64 -9.32 6.72
C LYS A 16 9.61 -9.51 5.60
N ARG A 17 9.85 -10.46 4.70
CA ARG A 17 8.90 -10.82 3.64
C ARG A 17 7.55 -11.21 4.25
N GLY A 18 6.45 -10.72 3.67
CA GLY A 18 5.09 -10.95 4.17
C GLY A 18 4.61 -9.95 5.22
N TYR A 19 5.47 -9.03 5.65
CA TYR A 19 5.11 -8.00 6.63
C TYR A 19 4.06 -7.01 6.09
N TYR A 20 4.17 -6.64 4.80
CA TYR A 20 3.27 -5.70 4.15
C TYR A 20 2.25 -6.41 3.27
N ARG A 21 1.00 -5.91 3.25
CA ARG A 21 -0.07 -6.33 2.34
C ARG A 21 -0.72 -5.13 1.67
N GLU A 22 -1.09 -5.27 0.41
CA GLU A 22 -1.74 -4.21 -0.36
C GLU A 22 -3.25 -4.39 -0.52
N TYR A 23 -3.97 -3.27 -0.59
CA TYR A 23 -5.41 -3.18 -0.72
C TYR A 23 -5.78 -2.11 -1.74
N THR A 24 -6.80 -2.37 -2.56
CA THR A 24 -7.26 -1.41 -3.56
C THR A 24 -8.06 -0.31 -2.87
N VAL A 25 -7.77 0.94 -3.22
CA VAL A 25 -8.66 2.06 -2.90
C VAL A 25 -9.46 2.37 -4.18
N PRO A 26 -10.78 2.15 -4.20
CA PRO A 26 -11.60 2.44 -5.37
C PRO A 26 -11.43 3.90 -5.81
N THR A 27 -11.22 4.08 -7.11
CA THR A 27 -11.20 5.42 -7.72
C THR A 27 -12.56 5.65 -8.36
N PRO A 28 -13.37 6.62 -7.90
CA PRO A 28 -14.68 6.88 -8.48
C PRO A 28 -14.58 7.11 -10.00
N GLY A 29 -15.44 6.44 -10.77
CA GLY A 29 -15.48 6.55 -12.23
C GLY A 29 -14.39 5.76 -12.98
N ALA A 30 -13.48 5.07 -12.29
CA ALA A 30 -12.50 4.22 -12.95
C ALA A 30 -13.10 2.84 -13.30
N ALA A 31 -12.93 2.40 -14.55
CA ALA A 31 -13.29 1.05 -14.99
C ALA A 31 -12.27 -0.04 -14.58
N ASN A 32 -11.16 0.37 -13.96
CA ASN A 32 -10.09 -0.50 -13.48
C ASN A 32 -9.79 -0.21 -12.00
N ARG A 33 -8.83 -0.96 -11.42
CA ARG A 33 -8.44 -0.79 -10.01
C ARG A 33 -7.82 0.58 -9.69
N GLY A 34 -7.53 1.42 -10.68
CA GLY A 34 -6.86 2.71 -10.51
C GLY A 34 -5.45 2.58 -9.95
N ALA A 35 -4.85 3.73 -9.62
CA ALA A 35 -3.50 3.83 -9.04
C ALA A 35 -3.46 3.80 -7.51
N ARG A 36 -4.62 4.00 -6.86
CA ARG A 36 -4.71 4.22 -5.42
C ARG A 36 -4.68 2.92 -4.63
N ARG A 37 -3.82 2.84 -3.62
CA ARG A 37 -3.69 1.66 -2.75
C ARG A 37 -3.44 2.07 -1.30
N ILE A 38 -3.86 1.21 -0.38
CA ILE A 38 -3.35 1.19 1.00
C ILE A 38 -2.41 -0.01 1.14
N VAL A 39 -1.26 0.20 1.77
CA VAL A 39 -0.36 -0.85 2.21
C VAL A 39 -0.41 -0.91 3.73
N ALA A 40 -0.89 -2.04 4.27
CA ALA A 40 -0.90 -2.30 5.70
C ALA A 40 0.35 -3.10 6.09
N GLY A 41 1.06 -2.66 7.12
CA GLY A 41 2.20 -3.34 7.72
C GLY A 41 1.85 -3.91 9.10
N GLY A 42 2.58 -4.95 9.51
CA GLY A 42 2.52 -5.46 10.88
C GLY A 42 1.13 -5.92 11.31
N ALA A 43 0.39 -6.55 10.39
CA ALA A 43 -1.01 -6.96 10.62
C ALA A 43 -1.96 -5.81 11.02
N GLY A 44 -1.72 -4.60 10.51
CA GLY A 44 -2.57 -3.43 10.75
C GLY A 44 -2.01 -2.45 11.79
N ALA A 45 -0.77 -2.62 12.22
CA ALA A 45 -0.09 -1.68 13.11
C ALA A 45 0.31 -0.37 12.39
N GLU A 46 0.48 -0.42 11.08
CA GLU A 46 0.81 0.74 10.27
C GLU A 46 0.14 0.72 8.90
N PHE A 47 -0.19 1.89 8.39
CA PHE A 47 -0.87 2.07 7.12
C PHE A 47 -0.16 3.14 6.29
N TYR A 48 0.00 2.84 5.01
CA TYR A 48 0.58 3.74 4.03
C TYR A 48 -0.38 3.88 2.85
N TYR A 49 -0.60 5.10 2.41
CA TYR A 49 -1.36 5.38 1.21
C TYR A 49 -0.42 5.71 0.05
N THR A 50 -0.72 5.18 -1.13
CA THR A 50 -0.15 5.64 -2.40
C THR A 50 -1.30 6.05 -3.32
N GLY A 51 -1.18 7.23 -3.92
CA GLY A 51 -2.11 7.72 -4.95
C GLY A 51 -1.59 7.55 -6.37
N ASP A 52 -0.33 7.13 -6.51
CA ASP A 52 0.47 7.23 -7.73
C ASP A 52 1.07 5.88 -8.14
N HIS A 53 0.41 4.78 -7.76
CA HIS A 53 0.80 3.42 -8.11
C HIS A 53 2.21 3.06 -7.61
N TYR A 54 2.39 3.20 -6.29
CA TYR A 54 3.60 2.84 -5.52
C TYR A 54 4.84 3.71 -5.80
N ARG A 55 4.70 4.88 -6.44
CA ARG A 55 5.83 5.79 -6.69
C ARG A 55 6.16 6.64 -5.46
N SER A 56 5.17 6.94 -4.64
CA SER A 56 5.34 7.59 -3.35
C SER A 56 4.34 7.06 -2.33
N PHE A 57 4.69 7.23 -1.05
CA PHE A 57 3.87 6.80 0.07
C PHE A 57 3.71 7.91 1.10
N GLN A 58 2.50 8.01 1.65
CA GLN A 58 2.20 8.83 2.81
C GLN A 58 1.77 7.91 3.94
N ARG A 59 2.39 8.05 5.11
CA ARG A 59 1.96 7.31 6.29
C ARG A 59 0.62 7.88 6.78
N VAL A 60 -0.38 7.02 6.92
CA VAL A 60 -1.65 7.38 7.51
C VAL A 60 -1.47 7.38 9.02
N ARG A 61 -1.93 8.45 9.67
CA ARG A 61 -1.97 8.61 11.12
C ARG A 61 -3.41 8.97 11.49
N GLU A 62 -3.85 8.52 12.65
CA GLU A 62 -5.08 8.99 13.29
C GLU A 62 -4.90 10.44 13.76
#